data_AF-A0A810MV67-F1
#
_entry.id   AF-A0A810MV67-F1
#
_cell.length_a   1.000
_cell.length_b   1.000
_cell.length_c   1.000
_cell.angle_alpha   90.00
_cell.angle_beta   90.00
_cell.angle_gamma   90.00
#
_symmetry.space_group_name_H-M   'P 1'
#
loop_
_entity.id
_entity.type
_entity.pdbx_description
1 polymer ?
#
loop_
_entity_poly.entity_id
_entity_poly.type
_entity_poly.pdbx_seq_one_letter_code
_entity_poly.pdbx_strand_id
1 'polypeptide(L)'
;MGVNVVWVVAAFVGGLLLAVLSDLISDEVRGRLDQVPFQLLRLAARRLPAQLRNDIYLHEWMPELHHILRREEAKPITRLYHGLRFAAGLLRSGPQIARELGDTRKQRLVAWAPGRWLRTMTGVDERLLDRVPQERLRYTGLGLLVVTTGLFSAVTMASAFTLLQTPWWFVIPTALLWGGAIALADRWLISSQHGRRNKRRMMNLVYRLVCATVVGIVLGEPILMKIFEVEINRQVRADRLATLTQYEADLRMCNQLLHESTSSRPLGCASMTLVMAPGATQQEIDTLIGRQVSALRESYGPVGLLDKVKALESLSGRSWQLRFLMWMIQIMALTIACLPIIALVMARKSRYDHLYLQENTSR
;
A
#
# COMPACT_ATOMS: atom_id res chain seq x y z
N MET A 1 -18.19 25.67 -106.21
CA MET A 1 -18.63 25.33 -104.83
C MET A 1 -17.59 25.88 -103.86
N GLY A 2 -17.83 27.08 -103.31
CA GLY A 2 -16.86 27.73 -102.41
C GLY A 2 -16.96 27.13 -101.02
N VAL A 3 -15.86 26.59 -100.51
CA VAL A 3 -15.78 26.16 -99.10
C VAL A 3 -15.93 27.43 -98.25
N ASN A 4 -17.00 27.48 -97.47
CA ASN A 4 -17.33 28.63 -96.63
C ASN A 4 -16.23 28.76 -95.57
N VAL A 5 -15.40 29.81 -95.64
CA VAL A 5 -14.25 30.04 -94.75
C VAL A 5 -14.67 29.98 -93.27
N VAL A 6 -15.91 30.39 -92.98
CA VAL A 6 -16.54 30.29 -91.65
C VAL A 6 -16.54 28.86 -91.10
N TRP A 7 -16.81 27.85 -91.93
CA TRP A 7 -16.81 26.44 -91.51
C TRP A 7 -15.40 25.88 -91.27
N VAL A 8 -14.41 26.35 -92.03
CA VAL A 8 -13.00 25.96 -91.83
C VAL A 8 -12.47 26.55 -90.52
N VAL A 9 -12.75 27.82 -90.26
CA VAL A 9 -12.37 28.48 -88.99
C VAL A 9 -13.12 27.85 -87.81
N ALA A 10 -14.42 27.56 -87.94
CA ALA A 10 -15.19 26.89 -86.89
C ALA A 10 -14.66 25.47 -86.59
N ALA A 11 -14.27 24.70 -87.62
CA ALA A 11 -13.67 23.38 -87.43
C ALA A 11 -12.28 23.46 -86.76
N PHE A 12 -11.45 24.43 -87.12
CA PHE A 12 -10.14 24.62 -86.49
C PHE A 12 -10.26 25.06 -85.02
N VAL A 13 -11.14 26.03 -84.73
CA VAL A 13 -11.42 26.47 -83.36
C VAL A 13 -12.07 25.35 -82.54
N GLY A 14 -13.00 24.59 -83.13
CA GLY A 14 -13.62 23.43 -82.49
C GLY A 14 -12.62 22.32 -82.18
N GLY A 15 -11.70 22.03 -83.08
CA GLY A 15 -10.61 21.06 -82.86
C GLY A 15 -9.64 21.51 -81.76
N LEU A 16 -9.30 22.80 -81.71
CA LEU A 16 -8.42 23.37 -80.70
C LEU A 16 -9.09 23.38 -79.31
N LEU A 17 -10.39 23.71 -79.24
CA LEU A 17 -11.18 23.60 -78.01
C LEU A 17 -11.27 22.14 -77.52
N LEU A 18 -11.47 21.17 -78.42
CA LEU A 18 -11.50 19.75 -78.06
C LEU A 18 -10.14 19.25 -77.54
N ALA A 19 -9.03 19.70 -78.13
CA ALA A 19 -7.69 19.36 -77.67
C ALA A 19 -7.41 19.91 -76.26
N VAL A 20 -7.76 21.17 -76.02
CA VAL A 20 -7.63 21.80 -74.69
C VAL A 20 -8.53 21.13 -73.65
N LEU A 21 -9.78 20.80 -74.02
CA LEU A 21 -10.70 20.06 -73.15
C LEU A 21 -10.18 18.66 -72.82
N SER A 22 -9.60 17.95 -73.80
CA SER A 22 -8.99 16.62 -73.61
C SER A 22 -7.82 16.68 -72.63
N ASP A 23 -6.96 17.69 -72.77
CA ASP A 23 -5.80 17.89 -71.89
C ASP A 23 -6.24 18.23 -70.45
N LEU A 24 -7.23 19.11 -70.30
CA LEU A 24 -7.80 19.48 -69.00
C LEU A 24 -8.48 18.29 -68.30
N ILE A 25 -9.22 17.47 -69.06
CA ILE A 25 -9.86 16.25 -68.54
C ILE A 25 -8.80 15.21 -68.16
N SER A 26 -7.74 15.07 -68.96
CA SER A 26 -6.62 14.17 -68.69
C SER A 26 -5.93 14.54 -67.38
N ASP A 27 -5.69 15.83 -67.13
CA ASP A 27 -5.06 16.30 -65.90
C ASP A 27 -5.97 16.17 -64.66
N GLU A 28 -7.27 16.46 -64.78
CA GLU A 28 -8.23 16.24 -63.69
C GLU A 28 -8.35 14.75 -63.34
N VAL A 29 -8.38 13.86 -64.34
CA VAL A 29 -8.43 12.41 -64.13
C VAL A 29 -7.13 11.90 -63.50
N ARG A 30 -5.96 12.39 -63.92
CA ARG A 30 -4.67 12.07 -63.28
C ARG A 30 -4.63 12.51 -61.83
N GLY A 31 -5.07 13.73 -61.54
CA GLY A 31 -5.15 14.28 -60.18
C GLY A 31 -6.04 13.44 -59.27
N ARG A 32 -7.20 12.97 -59.77
CA ARG A 32 -8.08 12.09 -58.99
C ARG A 32 -7.49 10.70 -58.78
N LEU A 33 -6.87 10.11 -59.79
CA LEU A 33 -6.24 8.79 -59.70
C LEU A 33 -5.11 8.78 -58.67
N ASP A 34 -4.31 9.84 -58.59
CA ASP A 34 -3.21 9.96 -57.64
C ASP A 34 -3.66 10.01 -56.16
N GLN A 35 -4.91 10.41 -55.90
CA GLN A 35 -5.47 10.45 -54.55
C GLN A 35 -6.05 9.10 -54.08
N VAL A 36 -6.33 8.17 -54.99
CA VAL A 36 -6.99 6.90 -54.67
C VAL A 36 -6.21 6.06 -53.64
N PRO A 37 -4.88 5.89 -53.74
CA PRO A 37 -4.11 5.14 -52.74
C PRO A 37 -4.18 5.74 -51.34
N PHE A 38 -4.18 7.07 -51.22
CA PHE A 38 -4.26 7.77 -49.93
C PHE A 38 -5.63 7.61 -49.27
N GLN A 39 -6.71 7.63 -50.06
CA GLN A 39 -8.07 7.39 -49.55
C GLN A 39 -8.23 5.95 -49.03
N LEU A 40 -7.69 4.97 -49.76
CA LEU A 40 -7.64 3.57 -49.33
C LEU A 40 -6.83 3.40 -48.05
N LEU A 41 -5.68 4.07 -47.94
CA LEU A 41 -4.86 4.03 -46.73
C LEU A 41 -5.61 4.62 -45.52
N ARG A 42 -6.36 5.71 -45.71
CA ARG A 42 -7.19 6.31 -44.66
C ARG A 42 -8.30 5.37 -44.20
N LEU A 43 -8.90 4.61 -45.12
CA LEU A 43 -9.87 3.55 -44.79
C LEU A 43 -9.22 2.38 -44.04
N ALA A 44 -8.00 1.98 -44.41
CA ALA A 44 -7.24 0.97 -43.69
C ALA A 44 -6.94 1.43 -42.25
N ALA A 45 -6.51 2.67 -42.07
CA ALA A 45 -6.23 3.25 -40.76
C ALA A 45 -7.48 3.31 -39.87
N ARG A 46 -8.68 3.50 -40.43
CA ARG A 46 -9.94 3.46 -39.65
C ARG A 46 -10.19 2.13 -38.95
N ARG A 47 -9.60 1.02 -39.43
CA ARG A 47 -9.69 -0.31 -38.81
C ARG A 47 -8.79 -0.46 -37.58
N LEU A 48 -7.88 0.48 -37.33
CA LEU A 48 -7.02 0.52 -36.14
C LEU A 48 -7.75 1.15 -34.92
N PRO A 49 -7.33 0.80 -33.69
CA PRO A 49 -7.83 1.44 -32.48
C PRO A 49 -7.63 2.95 -32.47
N ALA A 50 -8.61 3.70 -31.94
CA ALA A 50 -8.63 5.16 -32.01
C ALA A 50 -7.39 5.88 -31.44
N GLN A 51 -6.73 5.26 -30.46
CA GLN A 51 -5.56 5.84 -29.77
C GLN A 51 -4.26 5.74 -30.56
N LEU A 52 -4.09 4.68 -31.35
CA LEU A 52 -2.85 4.41 -32.11
C LEU A 52 -2.98 4.77 -33.60
N ARG A 53 -4.23 4.88 -34.08
CA ARG A 53 -4.55 5.17 -35.47
C ARG A 53 -3.83 6.39 -36.03
N ASN A 54 -3.76 7.48 -35.28
CA ASN A 54 -3.11 8.70 -35.76
C ASN A 54 -1.59 8.56 -35.81
N ASP A 55 -1.01 7.91 -34.80
CA ASP A 55 0.44 7.75 -34.67
C ASP A 55 1.00 6.85 -35.77
N ILE A 56 0.42 5.65 -35.94
CA ILE A 56 0.80 4.69 -36.97
C ILE A 56 0.53 5.24 -38.38
N TYR A 57 -0.61 5.92 -38.59
CA TYR A 57 -0.95 6.48 -39.89
C TYR A 57 0.02 7.58 -40.31
N LEU A 58 0.35 8.51 -39.42
CA LEU A 58 1.19 9.67 -39.73
C LEU A 58 2.68 9.35 -39.77
N HIS A 59 3.18 8.48 -38.88
CA HIS A 59 4.61 8.23 -38.74
C HIS A 59 5.11 7.01 -39.49
N GLU A 60 4.26 6.04 -39.80
CA GLU A 60 4.68 4.80 -40.49
C GLU A 60 4.03 4.68 -41.86
N TRP A 61 2.71 4.61 -41.93
CA TRP A 61 2.00 4.19 -43.15
C TRP A 61 2.00 5.26 -44.25
N MET A 62 1.81 6.53 -43.88
CA MET A 62 1.81 7.64 -44.83
C MET A 62 3.20 7.89 -45.43
N PRO A 63 4.30 7.95 -44.65
CA PRO A 63 5.66 8.08 -45.18
C PRO A 63 6.05 6.91 -46.11
N GLU A 64 5.70 5.67 -45.76
CA GLU A 64 6.01 4.48 -46.57
C GLU A 64 5.31 4.53 -47.93
N LEU A 65 4.01 4.87 -47.96
CA LEU A 65 3.28 5.05 -49.21
C LEU A 65 3.89 6.17 -50.07
N HIS A 66 4.29 7.27 -49.44
CA HIS A 66 4.95 8.37 -50.14
C HIS A 66 6.31 7.94 -50.71
N HIS A 67 7.07 7.11 -49.99
CA HIS A 67 8.33 6.54 -50.46
C HIS A 67 8.13 5.63 -51.68
N ILE A 68 7.12 4.76 -51.66
CA ILE A 68 6.77 3.87 -52.78
C ILE A 68 6.39 4.70 -54.02
N LEU A 69 5.56 5.73 -53.84
CA LEU A 69 5.12 6.58 -54.95
C LEU A 69 6.27 7.41 -55.56
N ARG A 70 7.24 7.85 -54.74
CA ARG A 70 8.45 8.58 -55.23
C ARG A 70 9.42 7.69 -56.01
N ARG A 71 9.53 6.39 -55.69
CA ARG A 71 10.44 5.48 -56.41
C ARG A 71 10.05 5.27 -57.88
N GLU A 72 8.81 5.53 -58.25
CA GLU A 72 8.25 5.19 -59.57
C GLU A 72 7.74 6.40 -60.37
N GLU A 73 8.27 7.60 -60.11
CA GLU A 73 7.82 8.85 -60.75
C GLU A 73 7.84 8.81 -62.29
N ALA A 74 8.72 8.01 -62.90
CA ALA A 74 8.84 7.88 -64.36
C ALA A 74 7.79 6.97 -65.03
N LYS A 75 6.93 6.25 -64.26
CA LYS A 75 5.98 5.26 -64.80
C LYS A 75 4.60 5.39 -64.13
N PRO A 76 3.67 6.16 -64.70
CA PRO A 76 2.42 6.55 -64.01
C PRO A 76 1.51 5.37 -63.67
N ILE A 77 1.43 4.35 -64.55
CA ILE A 77 0.56 3.19 -64.35
C ILE A 77 1.13 2.24 -63.30
N THR A 78 2.44 1.97 -63.31
CA THR A 78 3.06 1.08 -62.31
C THR A 78 3.03 1.71 -60.93
N ARG A 79 3.27 3.03 -60.85
CA ARG A 79 3.18 3.81 -59.62
C ARG A 79 1.82 3.65 -58.95
N LEU A 80 0.75 3.81 -59.72
CA LEU A 80 -0.62 3.65 -59.22
C LEU A 80 -0.87 2.22 -58.76
N TYR A 81 -0.46 1.23 -59.54
CA TYR A 81 -0.62 -0.20 -59.19
C TYR A 81 0.07 -0.55 -57.88
N HIS A 82 1.33 -0.15 -57.68
CA HIS A 82 2.09 -0.45 -56.47
C HIS A 82 1.52 0.27 -55.24
N GLY A 83 1.13 1.54 -55.37
CA GLY A 83 0.46 2.28 -54.30
C GLY A 83 -0.88 1.65 -53.90
N LEU A 84 -1.69 1.25 -54.88
CA LEU A 84 -2.97 0.60 -54.64
C LEU A 84 -2.79 -0.78 -53.99
N ARG A 85 -1.81 -1.57 -54.44
CA ARG A 85 -1.49 -2.90 -53.89
C ARG A 85 -1.07 -2.81 -52.42
N PHE A 86 -0.23 -1.83 -52.09
CA PHE A 86 0.20 -1.58 -50.71
C PHE A 86 -0.98 -1.19 -49.81
N ALA A 87 -1.77 -0.19 -50.21
CA ALA A 87 -2.91 0.28 -49.44
C ALA A 87 -3.99 -0.80 -49.27
N ALA A 88 -4.25 -1.60 -50.31
CA ALA A 88 -5.17 -2.75 -50.25
C ALA A 88 -4.65 -3.87 -49.33
N GLY A 89 -3.33 -4.12 -49.32
CA GLY A 89 -2.69 -5.07 -48.41
C GLY A 89 -2.87 -4.67 -46.94
N LEU A 90 -2.68 -3.40 -46.61
CA LEU A 90 -2.93 -2.85 -45.27
C LEU A 90 -4.42 -2.87 -44.90
N LEU A 91 -5.31 -2.60 -45.85
CA LEU A 91 -6.76 -2.69 -45.62
C LEU A 91 -7.18 -4.12 -45.23
N ARG A 92 -6.57 -5.14 -45.87
CA ARG A 92 -6.85 -6.57 -45.60
C ARG A 92 -6.24 -7.05 -44.28
N SER A 93 -5.02 -6.62 -43.95
CA SER A 93 -4.30 -7.01 -42.73
C SER A 93 -4.67 -6.19 -41.49
N GLY A 94 -5.32 -5.03 -41.65
CA GLY A 94 -5.73 -4.14 -40.56
C GLY A 94 -6.44 -4.82 -39.36
N PRO A 95 -7.40 -5.76 -39.56
CA PRO A 95 -8.03 -6.47 -38.45
C PRO A 95 -7.08 -7.38 -37.67
N GLN A 96 -6.07 -7.96 -38.32
CA GLN A 96 -5.08 -8.82 -37.66
C GLN A 96 -4.09 -7.97 -36.85
N ILE A 97 -3.61 -6.88 -37.45
CA ILE A 97 -2.73 -5.90 -36.79
C ILE A 97 -3.43 -5.30 -35.56
N ALA A 98 -4.72 -5.00 -35.65
CA ALA A 98 -5.51 -4.50 -34.52
C ALA A 98 -5.66 -5.53 -33.38
N ARG A 99 -5.70 -6.83 -33.68
CA ARG A 99 -5.74 -7.88 -32.65
C ARG A 99 -4.38 -8.04 -31.96
N GLU A 100 -3.29 -8.05 -32.71
CA GLU A 100 -1.93 -8.16 -32.16
C GLU A 100 -1.55 -6.92 -31.33
N LEU A 101 -1.86 -5.71 -31.82
CA LEU A 101 -1.71 -4.46 -31.04
C LEU A 101 -2.71 -4.37 -29.88
N GLY A 102 -3.86 -5.05 -29.98
CA GLY A 102 -4.83 -5.17 -28.90
C GLY A 102 -4.32 -5.98 -27.70
N ASP A 103 -3.45 -6.96 -27.92
CA ASP A 103 -2.89 -7.79 -26.84
C ASP A 103 -1.78 -7.06 -26.05
N THR A 104 -1.04 -6.14 -26.68
CA THR A 104 -0.10 -5.26 -25.96
C THR A 104 -0.80 -4.27 -25.02
N ARG A 105 -2.09 -3.95 -25.26
CA ARG A 105 -2.93 -3.18 -24.33
C ARG A 105 -3.20 -3.92 -23.02
N LYS A 106 -3.36 -5.25 -23.03
CA LYS A 106 -3.46 -6.04 -21.78
C LYS A 106 -2.19 -5.93 -20.95
N GLN A 107 -1.02 -5.79 -21.57
CA GLN A 107 0.25 -5.67 -20.84
C GLN A 107 0.46 -4.27 -20.23
N ARG A 108 0.02 -3.20 -20.90
CA ARG A 108 0.16 -1.82 -20.38
C ARG A 108 -0.96 -1.38 -19.42
N LEU A 109 -2.18 -1.93 -19.53
CA LEU A 109 -3.30 -1.58 -18.61
C LEU A 109 -3.24 -2.31 -17.26
N VAL A 110 -2.35 -3.29 -17.09
CA VAL A 110 -1.99 -3.89 -15.78
C VAL A 110 -0.96 -2.98 -15.06
N ALA A 111 -1.08 -1.66 -15.23
CA ALA A 111 -0.28 -0.65 -14.57
C ALA A 111 -0.66 -0.46 -13.09
N TRP A 112 -1.86 -0.91 -12.71
CA TRP A 112 -2.36 -0.96 -11.33
C TRP A 112 -2.59 -2.41 -10.88
N ALA A 113 -1.61 -3.29 -11.12
CA ALA A 113 -1.61 -4.55 -10.40
C ALA A 113 -1.27 -4.27 -8.93
N PRO A 114 -2.04 -4.78 -7.94
CA PRO A 114 -1.65 -4.71 -6.54
C PRO A 114 -0.23 -5.25 -6.32
N GLY A 115 0.20 -6.22 -7.13
CA GLY A 115 1.58 -6.71 -7.14
C GLY A 115 2.62 -5.67 -7.57
N ARG A 116 2.32 -4.72 -8.48
CA ARG A 116 3.22 -3.62 -8.84
C ARG A 116 3.37 -2.64 -7.68
N TRP A 117 2.26 -2.24 -7.05
CA TRP A 117 2.28 -1.36 -5.87
C TRP A 117 3.08 -1.97 -4.69
N LEU A 118 2.88 -3.26 -4.42
CA LEU A 118 3.66 -4.00 -3.41
C LEU A 118 5.16 -4.03 -3.75
N ARG A 119 5.52 -4.28 -5.01
CA ARG A 119 6.93 -4.25 -5.44
C ARG A 119 7.52 -2.85 -5.33
N THR A 120 6.75 -1.83 -5.70
CA THR A 120 7.20 -0.45 -5.54
C THR A 120 7.42 -0.09 -4.10
N MET A 121 6.81 -0.75 -3.09
CA MET A 121 7.08 -0.54 -1.66
C MET A 121 8.46 -1.05 -1.21
N THR A 122 9.05 -2.02 -1.90
CA THR A 122 10.40 -2.54 -1.58
C THR A 122 11.55 -1.61 -1.97
N GLY A 123 11.28 -0.63 -2.82
CA GLY A 123 12.28 0.32 -3.32
C GLY A 123 13.06 -0.19 -4.53
N VAL A 124 12.58 -1.24 -5.17
CA VAL A 124 13.16 -1.86 -6.37
C VAL A 124 12.81 -1.06 -7.62
N ASP A 125 13.77 -0.93 -8.52
CA ASP A 125 13.54 -0.39 -9.86
C ASP A 125 12.78 -1.40 -10.73
N GLU A 126 11.52 -1.06 -11.00
CA GLU A 126 10.60 -1.87 -11.79
C GLU A 126 11.09 -2.06 -13.25
N ARG A 127 11.86 -1.12 -13.81
CA ARG A 127 12.39 -1.21 -15.18
C ARG A 127 13.45 -2.30 -15.31
N LEU A 128 14.30 -2.43 -14.28
CA LEU A 128 15.29 -3.50 -14.17
C LEU A 128 14.60 -4.85 -13.91
N LEU A 129 13.55 -4.84 -13.08
CA LEU A 129 12.76 -6.03 -12.77
C LEU A 129 11.96 -6.55 -13.98
N ASP A 130 11.61 -5.69 -14.93
CA ASP A 130 11.00 -6.10 -16.19
C ASP A 130 11.92 -7.01 -17.03
N ARG A 131 13.26 -6.88 -16.89
CA ARG A 131 14.25 -7.75 -17.56
C ARG A 131 14.39 -9.12 -16.89
N VAL A 132 13.93 -9.29 -15.64
CA VAL A 132 14.03 -10.54 -14.86
C VAL A 132 12.67 -10.91 -14.26
N PRO A 133 11.68 -11.32 -15.08
CA PRO A 133 10.32 -11.56 -14.61
C PRO A 133 10.21 -12.67 -13.55
N GLN A 134 11.18 -13.60 -13.52
CA GLN A 134 11.28 -14.69 -12.55
C GLN A 134 11.40 -14.21 -11.10
N GLU A 135 11.93 -12.99 -10.86
CA GLU A 135 12.13 -12.45 -9.52
C GLU A 135 10.96 -11.59 -9.03
N ARG A 136 9.95 -11.33 -9.86
CA ARG A 136 8.78 -10.52 -9.49
C ARG A 136 8.04 -11.09 -8.28
N LEU A 137 7.89 -12.42 -8.20
CA LEU A 137 7.22 -13.07 -7.08
C LEU A 137 7.98 -12.84 -5.76
N ARG A 138 9.31 -12.95 -5.79
CA ARG A 138 10.19 -12.70 -4.64
C ARG A 138 10.04 -11.27 -4.13
N TYR A 139 10.12 -10.27 -5.00
CA TYR A 139 10.00 -8.87 -4.60
C TYR A 139 8.57 -8.47 -4.22
N THR A 140 7.55 -9.11 -4.80
CA THR A 140 6.16 -8.94 -4.35
C THR A 140 5.99 -9.47 -2.92
N GLY A 141 6.59 -10.63 -2.61
CA GLY A 141 6.62 -11.20 -1.26
C GLY A 141 7.35 -10.30 -0.25
N LEU A 142 8.51 -9.76 -0.61
CA LEU A 142 9.22 -8.78 0.24
C LEU A 142 8.37 -7.52 0.48
N GLY A 143 7.67 -7.03 -0.55
CA GLY A 143 6.77 -5.88 -0.41
C GLY A 143 5.60 -6.16 0.52
N LEU A 144 5.05 -7.37 0.46
CA LEU A 144 4.00 -7.81 1.36
C LEU A 144 4.49 -7.85 2.82
N LEU A 145 5.71 -8.33 3.07
CA LEU A 145 6.31 -8.35 4.41
C LEU A 145 6.48 -6.93 5.00
N VAL A 146 6.85 -5.95 4.19
CA VAL A 146 6.96 -4.55 4.62
C VAL A 146 5.59 -3.96 4.96
N VAL A 147 4.55 -4.28 4.18
CA VAL A 147 3.20 -3.79 4.44
C VAL A 147 2.60 -4.42 5.69
N THR A 148 2.80 -5.73 5.90
CA THR A 148 2.26 -6.43 7.08
C THR A 148 2.91 -5.96 8.38
N THR A 149 4.22 -5.72 8.38
CA THR A 149 4.96 -5.15 9.52
C THR A 149 4.53 -3.73 9.84
N GLY A 150 4.37 -2.87 8.82
CA GLY A 150 3.83 -1.52 8.98
C GLY A 150 2.40 -1.53 9.54
N LEU A 151 1.53 -2.41 9.03
CA LEU A 151 0.16 -2.56 9.52
C LEU A 151 0.12 -3.06 10.97
N PHE A 152 0.92 -4.07 11.30
CA PHE A 152 1.06 -4.59 12.66
C PHE A 152 1.51 -3.49 13.62
N SER A 153 2.50 -2.68 13.23
CA SER A 153 2.96 -1.53 14.00
C SER A 153 1.86 -0.46 14.19
N ALA A 154 1.06 -0.18 13.15
CA ALA A 154 -0.08 0.73 13.26
C ALA A 154 -1.13 0.22 14.27
N VAL A 155 -1.50 -1.07 14.20
CA VAL A 155 -2.43 -1.69 15.16
C VAL A 155 -1.87 -1.65 16.58
N THR A 156 -0.57 -1.89 16.73
CA THR A 156 0.13 -1.82 18.02
C THR A 156 0.05 -0.43 18.62
N MET A 157 0.39 0.60 17.83
CA MET A 157 0.36 1.99 18.26
C MET A 157 -1.07 2.46 18.56
N ALA A 158 -2.03 2.06 17.74
CA ALA A 158 -3.44 2.33 18.00
C ALA A 158 -3.88 1.74 19.35
N SER A 159 -3.49 0.49 19.62
CA SER A 159 -3.75 -0.18 20.90
C SER A 159 -3.14 0.59 22.07
N ALA A 160 -1.89 1.04 21.96
CA ALA A 160 -1.23 1.84 22.99
C ALA A 160 -2.01 3.13 23.33
N PHE A 161 -2.45 3.88 22.33
CA PHE A 161 -3.23 5.10 22.57
C PHE A 161 -4.63 4.82 23.14
N THR A 162 -5.24 3.68 22.83
CA THR A 162 -6.50 3.30 23.49
C THR A 162 -6.32 3.01 24.99
N LEU A 163 -5.13 2.55 25.42
CA LEU A 163 -4.82 2.39 26.85
C LEU A 163 -4.73 3.74 27.58
N LEU A 164 -4.36 4.80 26.87
CA LEU A 164 -4.31 6.18 27.36
C LEU A 164 -5.66 6.91 27.23
N GLN A 165 -6.74 6.22 26.86
CA GLN A 165 -8.09 6.80 26.68
C GLN A 165 -8.11 7.99 25.69
N THR A 166 -7.25 7.95 24.68
CA THR A 166 -7.13 9.01 23.66
C THR A 166 -8.27 8.92 22.64
N PRO A 167 -8.84 10.06 22.17
CA PRO A 167 -9.96 10.04 21.24
C PRO A 167 -9.56 9.53 19.83
N TRP A 168 -10.48 8.80 19.19
CA TRP A 168 -10.22 8.05 17.95
C TRP A 168 -9.68 8.88 16.78
N TRP A 169 -10.09 10.15 16.67
CA TRP A 169 -9.65 11.06 15.62
C TRP A 169 -8.15 11.39 15.70
N PHE A 170 -7.53 11.25 16.87
CA PHE A 170 -6.08 11.39 17.06
C PHE A 170 -5.35 10.04 16.92
N VAL A 171 -5.99 8.95 17.35
CA VAL A 171 -5.41 7.60 17.32
C VAL A 171 -5.12 7.12 15.89
N ILE A 172 -6.11 7.21 15.00
CA ILE A 172 -5.99 6.71 13.62
C ILE A 172 -4.84 7.37 12.84
N PRO A 173 -4.74 8.71 12.75
CA PRO A 173 -3.67 9.34 11.98
C PRO A 173 -2.28 9.07 12.57
N THR A 174 -2.15 9.10 13.90
CA THR A 174 -0.87 8.83 14.57
C THR A 174 -0.42 7.38 14.37
N ALA A 175 -1.35 6.42 14.46
CA ALA A 175 -1.08 5.01 14.20
C ALA A 175 -0.64 4.76 12.74
N LEU A 176 -1.33 5.37 11.77
CA LEU A 176 -0.97 5.25 10.35
C LEU A 176 0.38 5.90 10.05
N LEU A 177 0.67 7.06 10.64
CA LEU A 177 1.96 7.73 10.51
C LEU A 177 3.09 6.85 11.06
N TRP A 178 2.89 6.26 12.23
CA TRP A 178 3.88 5.38 12.85
C TRP A 178 4.10 4.08 12.05
N GLY A 179 3.01 3.42 11.63
CA GLY A 179 3.09 2.24 10.77
C GLY A 179 3.77 2.53 9.43
N GLY A 180 3.49 3.70 8.84
CA GLY A 180 4.17 4.21 7.65
C GLY A 180 5.65 4.46 7.89
N ALA A 181 6.04 5.02 9.04
CA ALA A 181 7.45 5.22 9.40
C ALA A 181 8.22 3.90 9.49
N ILE A 182 7.63 2.86 10.09
CA ILE A 182 8.23 1.52 10.12
C ILE A 182 8.36 0.94 8.69
N ALA A 183 7.30 1.02 7.88
CA ALA A 183 7.34 0.54 6.50
C ALA A 183 8.39 1.27 5.65
N LEU A 184 8.57 2.58 5.84
CA LEU A 184 9.61 3.38 5.18
C LEU A 184 11.02 2.96 5.64
N ALA A 185 11.20 2.68 6.93
CA ALA A 185 12.47 2.18 7.45
C ALA A 185 12.82 0.80 6.86
N ASP A 186 11.85 -0.11 6.77
CA ASP A 186 12.02 -1.43 6.16
C ASP A 186 12.25 -1.34 4.64
N ARG A 187 11.57 -0.42 3.95
CA ARG A 187 11.83 -0.10 2.54
C ARG A 187 13.27 0.36 2.32
N TRP A 188 13.73 1.33 3.12
CA TRP A 188 15.09 1.87 3.02
C TRP A 188 16.14 0.78 3.25
N LEU A 189 15.84 -0.18 4.13
CA LEU A 189 16.69 -1.35 4.34
C LEU A 189 16.83 -2.20 3.07
N ILE A 190 15.71 -2.61 2.46
CA ILE A 190 15.72 -3.49 1.29
C ILE A 190 16.47 -2.83 0.13
N SER A 191 16.25 -1.54 -0.10
CA SER A 191 16.94 -0.81 -1.17
C SER A 191 18.44 -0.65 -0.89
N SER A 192 18.83 -0.35 0.35
CA SER A 192 20.23 -0.08 0.73
C SER A 192 21.17 -1.29 0.64
N GLN A 193 20.65 -2.50 0.44
CA GLN A 193 21.44 -3.74 0.38
C GLN A 193 22.07 -4.02 -0.99
N HIS A 194 21.55 -3.40 -2.04
CA HIS A 194 22.03 -3.63 -3.41
C HIS A 194 23.42 -2.98 -3.58
N GLY A 195 24.37 -3.75 -4.13
CA GLY A 195 25.68 -3.25 -4.57
C GLY A 195 26.77 -3.01 -3.49
N ARG A 196 26.56 -3.37 -2.22
CA ARG A 196 27.57 -3.19 -1.15
C ARG A 196 28.46 -4.43 -0.92
N ARG A 197 29.74 -4.19 -0.53
CA ARG A 197 30.74 -5.23 -0.19
C ARG A 197 30.27 -6.09 1.00
N ASN A 198 30.59 -7.39 0.98
CA ASN A 198 30.04 -8.41 1.89
C ASN A 198 30.13 -8.05 3.39
N LYS A 199 31.25 -7.45 3.83
CA LYS A 199 31.45 -7.04 5.24
C LYS A 199 30.50 -5.90 5.68
N ARG A 200 30.31 -4.87 4.85
CA ARG A 200 29.40 -3.75 5.17
C ARG A 200 27.93 -4.18 5.12
N ARG A 201 27.58 -5.09 4.21
CA ARG A 201 26.26 -5.73 4.16
C ARG A 201 25.96 -6.48 5.46
N MET A 202 26.90 -7.29 5.95
CA MET A 202 26.74 -8.04 7.20
C MET A 202 26.56 -7.11 8.42
N MET A 203 27.36 -6.04 8.53
CA MET A 203 27.27 -5.09 9.63
C MET A 203 25.91 -4.38 9.69
N ASN A 204 25.38 -3.96 8.54
CA ASN A 204 24.05 -3.33 8.46
C ASN A 204 22.93 -4.32 8.82
N LEU A 205 23.03 -5.60 8.41
CA LEU A 205 22.08 -6.65 8.78
C LEU A 205 22.06 -6.88 10.29
N VAL A 206 23.23 -7.00 10.92
CA VAL A 206 23.34 -7.23 12.38
C VAL A 206 22.78 -6.05 13.17
N TYR A 207 23.18 -4.83 12.85
CA TYR A 207 22.64 -3.62 13.50
C TYR A 207 21.11 -3.59 13.41
N ARG A 208 20.55 -3.92 12.24
CA ARG A 208 19.10 -3.93 12.05
C ARG A 208 18.42 -5.07 12.80
N LEU A 209 19.02 -6.25 12.88
CA LEU A 209 18.50 -7.35 13.68
C LEU A 209 18.33 -6.92 15.13
N VAL A 210 19.34 -6.25 15.69
CA VAL A 210 19.26 -5.69 17.06
C VAL A 210 18.12 -4.67 17.17
N CYS A 211 18.02 -3.70 16.26
CA CYS A 211 16.93 -2.71 16.30
C CYS A 211 15.55 -3.37 16.17
N ALA A 212 15.38 -4.33 15.25
CA ALA A 212 14.11 -5.04 15.05
C ALA A 212 13.74 -5.90 16.26
N THR A 213 14.72 -6.49 16.95
CA THR A 213 14.49 -7.20 18.20
C THR A 213 14.00 -6.26 19.29
N VAL A 214 14.66 -5.11 19.48
CA VAL A 214 14.23 -4.10 20.47
C VAL A 214 12.83 -3.60 20.15
N VAL A 215 12.57 -3.21 18.91
CA VAL A 215 11.25 -2.75 18.47
C VAL A 215 10.20 -3.85 18.62
N GLY A 216 10.50 -5.09 18.28
CA GLY A 216 9.59 -6.22 18.41
C GLY A 216 9.15 -6.47 19.86
N ILE A 217 10.08 -6.41 20.81
CA ILE A 217 9.78 -6.53 22.24
C ILE A 217 8.85 -5.39 22.71
N VAL A 218 9.19 -4.15 22.33
CA VAL A 218 8.40 -2.96 22.71
C VAL A 218 6.99 -2.99 22.08
N LEU A 219 6.86 -3.45 20.83
CA LEU A 219 5.58 -3.57 20.16
C LEU A 219 4.68 -4.65 20.80
N GLY A 220 5.26 -5.68 21.41
CA GLY A 220 4.47 -6.73 22.03
C GLY A 220 3.69 -6.27 23.27
N GLU A 221 4.22 -5.31 24.04
CA GLU A 221 3.60 -4.86 25.31
C GLU A 221 2.18 -4.28 25.18
N PRO A 222 1.91 -3.29 24.32
CA PRO A 222 0.58 -2.70 24.24
C PRO A 222 -0.46 -3.67 23.67
N ILE A 223 -0.08 -4.55 22.73
CA ILE A 223 -0.95 -5.61 22.23
C ILE A 223 -1.29 -6.59 23.34
N LEU A 224 -0.29 -6.98 24.14
CA LEU A 224 -0.48 -7.88 25.27
C LEU A 224 -1.50 -7.30 26.26
N MET A 225 -1.32 -6.05 26.66
CA MET A 225 -2.23 -5.34 27.55
C MET A 225 -3.64 -5.25 26.97
N LYS A 226 -3.77 -5.10 25.65
CA LYS A 226 -5.06 -5.01 24.97
C LYS A 226 -5.79 -6.34 24.92
N ILE A 227 -5.09 -7.43 24.60
CA ILE A 227 -5.65 -8.79 24.53
C ILE A 227 -6.17 -9.23 25.91
N PHE A 228 -5.42 -8.92 26.97
CA PHE A 228 -5.78 -9.29 28.34
C PHE A 228 -6.60 -8.24 29.09
N GLU A 229 -7.11 -7.22 28.39
CA GLU A 229 -7.81 -6.10 29.04
C GLU A 229 -8.98 -6.56 29.91
N VAL A 230 -9.75 -7.55 29.48
CA VAL A 230 -10.88 -8.09 30.26
C VAL A 230 -10.41 -8.73 31.56
N GLU A 231 -9.36 -9.54 31.50
CA GLU A 231 -8.83 -10.26 32.67
C GLU A 231 -8.15 -9.30 33.65
N ILE A 232 -7.35 -8.38 33.12
CA ILE A 232 -6.73 -7.29 33.89
C ILE A 232 -7.80 -6.48 34.61
N ASN A 233 -8.85 -6.05 33.92
CA ASN A 233 -9.92 -5.26 34.53
C ASN A 233 -10.75 -6.06 35.56
N ARG A 234 -10.81 -7.39 35.45
CA ARG A 234 -11.41 -8.25 36.48
C ARG A 234 -10.52 -8.31 37.71
N GLN A 235 -9.21 -8.54 37.53
CA GLN A 235 -8.26 -8.59 38.63
C GLN A 235 -8.18 -7.25 39.37
N VAL A 236 -8.09 -6.12 38.67
CA VAL A 236 -8.08 -4.78 39.30
C VAL A 236 -9.34 -4.56 40.15
N ARG A 237 -10.51 -5.00 39.67
CA ARG A 237 -11.76 -4.89 40.44
C ARG A 237 -11.75 -5.82 41.66
N ALA A 238 -11.21 -7.02 41.53
CA ALA A 238 -11.05 -7.95 42.64
C ALA A 238 -10.10 -7.41 43.72
N ASP A 239 -8.97 -6.84 43.32
CA ASP A 239 -7.98 -6.25 44.24
C ASP A 239 -8.54 -5.01 44.97
N ARG A 240 -9.26 -4.12 44.23
CA ARG A 240 -9.96 -2.98 44.83
C ARG A 240 -11.04 -3.44 45.82
N LEU A 241 -11.81 -4.48 45.47
CA LEU A 241 -12.82 -5.04 46.36
C LEU A 241 -12.19 -5.64 47.62
N ALA A 242 -11.12 -6.43 47.49
CA ALA A 242 -10.39 -7.00 48.62
C ALA A 242 -9.87 -5.91 49.56
N THR A 243 -9.33 -4.82 49.01
CA THR A 243 -8.85 -3.67 49.78
C THR A 243 -10.00 -2.97 50.53
N LEU A 244 -11.16 -2.78 49.88
CA LEU A 244 -12.33 -2.20 50.52
C LEU A 244 -12.87 -3.09 51.64
N THR A 245 -12.94 -4.40 51.44
CA THR A 245 -13.40 -5.34 52.47
C THR A 245 -12.44 -5.41 53.65
N GLN A 246 -11.13 -5.29 53.41
CA GLN A 246 -10.13 -5.23 54.47
C GLN A 246 -10.26 -3.93 55.26
N TYR A 247 -10.37 -2.79 54.56
CA TYR A 247 -10.59 -1.50 55.20
C TYR A 247 -11.89 -1.47 56.03
N GLU A 248 -12.97 -2.07 55.53
CA GLU A 248 -14.22 -2.22 56.27
C GLU A 248 -14.04 -3.09 57.52
N ALA A 249 -13.32 -4.21 57.42
CA ALA A 249 -13.03 -5.08 58.56
C ALA A 249 -12.19 -4.35 59.62
N ASP A 250 -11.18 -3.58 59.20
CA ASP A 250 -10.33 -2.78 60.09
C ASP A 250 -11.15 -1.69 60.81
N LEU A 251 -12.05 -1.00 60.09
CA LEU A 251 -12.96 -0.02 60.70
C LEU A 251 -13.90 -0.67 61.72
N ARG A 252 -14.49 -1.83 61.39
CA ARG A 252 -15.37 -2.56 62.31
C ARG A 252 -14.61 -3.00 63.55
N MET A 253 -13.41 -3.56 63.39
CA MET A 253 -12.57 -3.99 64.51
C MET A 253 -12.18 -2.82 65.42
N CYS A 254 -11.79 -1.67 64.87
CA CYS A 254 -11.39 -0.50 65.66
C CYS A 254 -12.57 0.24 66.33
N ASN A 255 -13.78 0.09 65.80
CA ASN A 255 -15.00 0.76 66.31
C ASN A 255 -16.01 -0.21 66.92
N GLN A 256 -15.64 -1.48 67.14
CA GLN A 256 -16.49 -2.46 67.79
C GLN A 256 -16.74 -2.01 69.24
N LEU A 257 -18.00 -1.71 69.57
CA LEU A 257 -18.42 -1.45 70.95
C LEU A 257 -18.31 -2.75 71.76
N LEU A 258 -17.14 -3.02 72.32
CA LEU A 258 -17.05 -3.89 73.46
C LEU A 258 -17.69 -3.15 74.63
N HIS A 259 -18.80 -3.67 75.13
CA HIS A 259 -19.38 -3.29 76.42
C HIS A 259 -18.46 -3.57 77.63
N GLU A 260 -17.17 -3.85 77.39
CA GLU A 260 -16.19 -4.17 78.42
C GLU A 260 -14.96 -3.27 78.23
N SER A 261 -14.87 -2.25 79.08
CA SER A 261 -13.67 -1.61 79.60
C SER A 261 -12.38 -1.71 78.76
N THR A 262 -12.14 -0.68 77.96
CA THR A 262 -10.87 0.09 77.87
C THR A 262 -9.59 -0.54 78.44
N SER A 263 -9.08 -1.67 77.90
CA SER A 263 -7.68 -2.05 78.23
C SER A 263 -6.86 -2.76 77.15
N SER A 264 -7.39 -3.08 75.97
CA SER A 264 -6.51 -3.54 74.88
C SER A 264 -7.12 -3.25 73.51
N ARG A 265 -7.09 -1.97 73.11
CA ARG A 265 -7.25 -1.64 71.69
C ARG A 265 -6.03 -2.18 70.93
N PRO A 266 -6.21 -2.86 69.78
CA PRO A 266 -5.09 -3.28 68.97
C PRO A 266 -4.26 -2.08 68.50
N LEU A 267 -2.93 -2.23 68.43
CA LEU A 267 -2.04 -1.19 67.90
C LEU A 267 -2.43 -0.86 66.46
N GLY A 268 -2.57 0.43 66.15
CA GLY A 268 -2.87 0.91 64.79
C GLY A 268 -4.26 1.55 64.61
N CYS A 269 -5.17 1.44 65.59
CA CYS A 269 -6.51 2.02 65.48
C CYS A 269 -6.60 3.55 65.65
N ALA A 270 -5.49 4.24 65.98
CA ALA A 270 -5.51 5.68 66.33
C ALA A 270 -6.03 6.59 65.20
N SER A 271 -5.80 6.23 63.93
CA SER A 271 -6.26 6.98 62.75
C SER A 271 -7.61 6.48 62.20
N MET A 272 -8.21 5.46 62.82
CA MET A 272 -9.41 4.76 62.31
C MET A 272 -10.61 4.85 63.26
N THR A 273 -10.52 5.67 64.31
CA THR A 273 -11.62 5.93 65.24
C THR A 273 -12.62 6.93 64.65
N LEU A 274 -13.89 6.55 64.62
CA LEU A 274 -14.97 7.42 64.17
C LEU A 274 -15.38 8.38 65.29
N VAL A 275 -15.65 9.64 64.95
CA VAL A 275 -16.23 10.61 65.89
C VAL A 275 -17.70 10.28 66.07
N MET A 276 -18.12 9.95 67.29
CA MET A 276 -19.47 9.48 67.62
C MET A 276 -20.08 10.30 68.76
N ALA A 277 -21.41 10.42 68.77
CA ALA A 277 -22.15 10.97 69.90
C ALA A 277 -22.10 9.99 71.10
N PRO A 278 -22.12 10.47 72.35
CA PRO A 278 -22.20 9.60 73.52
C PRO A 278 -23.48 8.77 73.47
N GLY A 279 -23.35 7.43 73.52
CA GLY A 279 -24.48 6.50 73.42
C GLY A 279 -24.84 6.08 71.99
N ALA A 280 -23.97 6.30 71.00
CA ALA A 280 -24.18 5.88 69.62
C ALA A 280 -24.53 4.37 69.51
N THR A 281 -25.50 4.06 68.65
CA THR A 281 -25.97 2.69 68.42
C THR A 281 -25.12 1.96 67.39
N GLN A 282 -25.14 0.62 67.37
CA GLN A 282 -24.44 -0.18 66.35
C GLN A 282 -24.89 0.17 64.92
N GLN A 283 -26.18 0.46 64.72
CA GLN A 283 -26.69 0.90 63.41
C GLN A 283 -26.06 2.24 62.97
N GLU A 284 -25.86 3.17 63.89
CA GLU A 284 -25.22 4.45 63.59
C GLU A 284 -23.75 4.25 63.18
N ILE A 285 -23.04 3.35 63.86
CA ILE A 285 -21.66 2.97 63.51
C ILE A 285 -21.59 2.35 62.10
N ASP A 286 -22.47 1.39 61.80
CA ASP A 286 -22.52 0.76 60.48
C ASP A 286 -22.77 1.78 59.36
N THR A 287 -23.61 2.79 59.62
CA THR A 287 -23.86 3.85 58.63
C THR A 287 -22.63 4.71 58.40
N LEU A 288 -21.85 5.01 59.44
CA LEU A 288 -20.61 5.80 59.32
C LEU A 288 -19.50 5.01 58.63
N ILE A 289 -19.37 3.72 58.94
CA ILE A 289 -18.45 2.81 58.25
C ILE A 289 -18.81 2.73 56.76
N GLY A 290 -20.10 2.56 56.45
CA GLY A 290 -20.59 2.54 55.07
C GLY A 290 -20.21 3.80 54.30
N ARG A 291 -20.33 4.98 54.92
CA ARG A 291 -19.90 6.27 54.33
C ARG A 291 -18.40 6.35 54.07
N GLN A 292 -17.57 5.85 54.99
CA GLN A 292 -16.11 5.83 54.83
C GLN A 292 -15.69 4.87 53.69
N VAL A 293 -16.28 3.68 53.65
CA VAL A 293 -16.02 2.70 52.60
C VAL A 293 -16.47 3.23 51.24
N SER A 294 -17.64 3.88 51.15
CA SER A 294 -18.09 4.49 49.90
C SER A 294 -17.19 5.65 49.46
N ALA A 295 -16.74 6.50 50.38
CA ALA A 295 -15.80 7.59 50.07
C ALA A 295 -14.47 7.04 49.52
N LEU A 296 -13.91 5.99 50.14
CA LEU A 296 -12.71 5.33 49.62
C LEU A 296 -12.98 4.67 48.26
N ARG A 297 -14.16 4.08 48.06
CA ARG A 297 -14.55 3.48 46.79
C ARG A 297 -14.61 4.51 45.66
N GLU A 298 -15.18 5.68 45.93
CA GLU A 298 -15.25 6.80 44.99
C GLU A 298 -13.88 7.41 44.72
N SER A 299 -12.96 7.34 45.68
CA SER A 299 -11.56 7.76 45.49
C SER A 299 -10.82 6.91 44.44
N TYR A 300 -11.25 5.67 44.18
CA TYR A 300 -10.70 4.88 43.07
C TYR A 300 -11.17 5.45 41.73
N GLY A 301 -10.32 6.26 41.11
CA GLY A 301 -10.51 6.76 39.75
C GLY A 301 -10.56 5.65 38.66
N PRO A 302 -10.61 6.06 37.38
CA PRO A 302 -10.57 5.12 36.27
C PRO A 302 -9.34 4.21 36.33
N VAL A 303 -9.45 2.99 35.81
CA VAL A 303 -8.33 2.02 35.79
C VAL A 303 -7.18 2.59 34.98
N GLY A 304 -6.12 2.99 35.67
CA GLY A 304 -4.91 3.56 35.08
C GLY A 304 -3.94 2.51 34.56
N LEU A 305 -2.88 2.94 33.86
CA LEU A 305 -1.84 2.04 33.35
C LEU A 305 -1.12 1.28 34.47
N LEU A 306 -0.85 1.95 35.60
CA LEU A 306 -0.16 1.34 36.73
C LEU A 306 -0.98 0.19 37.37
N ASP A 307 -2.30 0.37 37.49
CA ASP A 307 -3.20 -0.68 37.96
C ASP A 307 -3.16 -1.89 37.03
N LYS A 308 -3.13 -1.65 35.70
CA LYS A 308 -3.05 -2.71 34.70
C LYS A 308 -1.74 -3.50 34.80
N VAL A 309 -0.61 -2.82 35.01
CA VAL A 309 0.71 -3.48 35.17
C VAL A 309 0.73 -4.35 36.42
N LYS A 310 0.30 -3.82 37.57
CA LYS A 310 0.25 -4.57 38.84
C LYS A 310 -0.68 -5.79 38.77
N ALA A 311 -1.85 -5.61 38.18
CA ALA A 311 -2.81 -6.69 37.99
C ALA A 311 -2.25 -7.78 37.07
N LEU A 312 -1.59 -7.40 35.97
CA LEU A 312 -0.98 -8.37 35.06
C LEU A 312 0.16 -9.15 35.73
N GLU A 313 0.98 -8.49 36.55
CA GLU A 313 2.04 -9.14 37.33
C GLU A 313 1.45 -10.20 38.27
N SER A 314 0.42 -9.85 39.05
CA SER A 314 -0.31 -10.76 39.94
C SER A 314 -0.91 -11.97 39.20
N LEU A 315 -1.56 -11.72 38.05
CA LEU A 315 -2.15 -12.76 37.21
C LEU A 315 -1.08 -13.71 36.63
N SER A 316 0.02 -13.14 36.13
CA SER A 316 1.11 -13.91 35.53
C SER A 316 1.84 -14.77 36.55
N GLY A 317 1.98 -14.31 37.81
CA GLY A 317 2.62 -15.07 38.88
C GLY A 317 1.85 -16.33 39.30
N ARG A 318 0.52 -16.31 39.16
CA ARG A 318 -0.36 -17.41 39.62
C ARG A 318 -0.55 -18.53 38.61
N SER A 319 -0.39 -18.26 37.31
CA SER A 319 -0.66 -19.24 36.27
C SER A 319 0.43 -19.29 35.21
N TRP A 320 1.00 -20.47 35.03
CA TRP A 320 2.04 -20.69 34.02
C TRP A 320 1.48 -20.55 32.60
N GLN A 321 0.19 -20.81 32.41
CA GLN A 321 -0.53 -20.69 31.14
C GLN A 321 -0.59 -19.23 30.66
N LEU A 322 -0.89 -18.28 31.55
CA LEU A 322 -0.88 -16.86 31.20
C LEU A 322 0.54 -16.42 30.82
N ARG A 323 1.57 -16.81 31.58
CA ARG A 323 2.97 -16.50 31.23
C ARG A 323 3.37 -17.08 29.87
N PHE A 324 2.97 -18.32 29.59
CA PHE A 324 3.21 -18.96 28.31
C PHE A 324 2.54 -18.18 27.16
N LEU A 325 1.28 -17.80 27.34
CA LEU A 325 0.54 -17.02 26.34
C LEU A 325 1.16 -15.63 26.13
N MET A 326 1.61 -14.97 27.20
CA MET A 326 2.35 -13.71 27.11
C MET A 326 3.65 -13.85 26.32
N TRP A 327 4.44 -14.89 26.60
CA TRP A 327 5.66 -15.22 25.86
C TRP A 327 5.38 -15.54 24.39
N MET A 328 4.30 -16.26 24.11
CA MET A 328 3.88 -16.60 22.74
C MET A 328 3.54 -15.34 21.94
N ILE A 329 2.80 -14.39 22.53
CA ILE A 329 2.47 -13.11 21.88
C ILE A 329 3.74 -12.29 21.62
N GLN A 330 4.67 -12.26 22.58
CA GLN A 330 5.95 -11.55 22.43
C GLN A 330 6.83 -12.17 21.34
N ILE A 331 6.94 -13.49 21.29
CA ILE A 331 7.65 -14.20 20.20
C ILE A 331 6.96 -13.92 18.86
N MET A 332 5.63 -13.87 18.81
CA MET A 332 4.90 -13.54 17.59
C MET A 332 5.21 -12.10 17.13
N ALA A 333 5.19 -11.11 18.02
CA ALA A 333 5.55 -9.74 17.69
C ALA A 333 7.01 -9.62 17.20
N LEU A 334 7.93 -10.32 17.88
CA LEU A 334 9.34 -10.39 17.49
C LEU A 334 9.53 -11.04 16.12
N THR A 335 8.86 -12.16 15.84
CA THR A 335 8.96 -12.84 14.54
C THR A 335 8.44 -11.94 13.43
N ILE A 336 7.31 -11.26 13.63
CA ILE A 336 6.78 -10.28 12.67
C ILE A 336 7.82 -9.17 12.41
N ALA A 337 8.40 -8.59 13.46
CA ALA A 337 9.42 -7.54 13.31
C ALA A 337 10.69 -8.02 12.59
N CYS A 338 11.09 -9.28 12.78
CA CYS A 338 12.28 -9.86 12.16
C CYS A 338 12.04 -10.45 10.76
N LEU A 339 10.79 -10.66 10.33
CA LEU A 339 10.43 -11.27 9.05
C LEU A 339 11.16 -10.68 7.84
N PRO A 340 11.22 -9.34 7.64
CA PRO A 340 11.91 -8.76 6.50
C PRO A 340 13.40 -9.12 6.45
N ILE A 341 14.05 -9.19 7.62
CA ILE A 341 15.48 -9.52 7.74
C ILE A 341 15.70 -11.00 7.45
N ILE A 342 14.87 -11.87 8.01
CA ILE A 342 14.94 -13.33 7.78
C ILE A 342 14.77 -13.61 6.29
N ALA A 343 13.74 -13.02 5.67
CA ALA A 343 13.50 -13.15 4.24
C ALA A 343 14.71 -12.68 3.41
N LEU A 344 15.32 -11.56 3.81
CA LEU A 344 16.49 -11.00 3.11
C LEU A 344 17.76 -11.85 3.27
N VAL A 345 17.95 -12.49 4.43
CA VAL A 345 19.07 -13.42 4.68
C VAL A 345 18.90 -14.71 3.86
N MET A 346 17.68 -15.25 3.79
CA MET A 346 17.38 -16.43 2.96
C MET A 346 17.53 -16.12 1.46
N ALA A 347 17.29 -14.88 1.08
CA ALA A 347 17.33 -14.43 -0.29
C ALA A 347 18.79 -14.26 -0.78
N ARG A 348 19.37 -15.33 -1.36
CA ARG A 348 20.68 -15.32 -2.05
C ARG A 348 20.80 -14.17 -3.07
N LYS A 349 22.05 -13.82 -3.43
CA LYS A 349 22.38 -12.90 -4.53
C LYS A 349 21.53 -13.21 -5.75
N SER A 350 20.77 -12.23 -6.23
CA SER A 350 19.80 -12.43 -7.30
C SER A 350 20.35 -11.91 -8.64
N ARG A 351 19.73 -12.31 -9.76
CA ARG A 351 20.07 -11.78 -11.10
C ARG A 351 19.84 -10.27 -11.16
N TYR A 352 18.86 -9.76 -10.42
CA TYR A 352 18.65 -8.32 -10.26
C TYR A 352 19.87 -7.62 -9.67
N ASP A 353 20.51 -8.17 -8.63
CA ASP A 353 21.73 -7.57 -8.02
C ASP A 353 22.86 -7.40 -9.04
N HIS A 354 23.02 -8.38 -9.95
CA HIS A 354 24.03 -8.34 -10.99
C HIS A 354 23.75 -7.26 -12.04
N LEU A 355 22.50 -7.16 -12.50
CA LEU A 355 22.08 -6.12 -13.46
C LEU A 355 22.18 -4.72 -12.84
N TYR A 356 21.77 -4.56 -11.58
CA TYR A 356 21.86 -3.30 -10.85
C TYR A 356 23.32 -2.84 -10.72
N LEU A 357 24.24 -3.77 -10.40
CA LEU A 357 25.66 -3.48 -10.35
C LEU A 357 26.23 -3.06 -11.72
N GLN A 358 25.88 -3.78 -12.79
CA GLN A 358 26.33 -3.46 -14.15
C GLN A 358 25.89 -2.07 -14.58
N GLU A 359 24.61 -1.72 -14.38
CA GLU A 359 24.06 -0.43 -14.78
C GLU A 359 24.68 0.72 -13.97
N ASN A 360 24.92 0.50 -12.66
CA ASN A 360 25.55 1.50 -11.80
C ASN A 360 27.07 1.64 -12.03
N THR A 361 27.75 0.65 -12.62
CA THR A 361 29.15 0.78 -13.06
C THR A 361 29.30 1.42 -14.44
N SER A 362 28.24 1.44 -15.25
CA SER A 362 28.23 2.04 -16.60
C SER A 362 27.86 3.53 -16.61
N ARG A 363 27.41 4.08 -15.48
CA ARG A 363 27.21 5.51 -15.23
C ARG A 363 28.39 6.03 -14.41
#